data_AF-A0A7X8QSY4-F1
#
_entry.id   AF-A0A7X8QSY4-F1
#
_cell.length_a   1.000
_cell.length_b   1.000
_cell.length_c   1.000
_cell.angle_alpha   90.00
_cell.angle_beta   90.00
_cell.angle_gamma   90.00
#
_symmetry.space_group_name_H-M   'P 1'
#
loop_
_entity.id
_entity.type
_entity.pdbx_description
1 polymer ?
#
loop_
_entity_poly.entity_id
_entity_poly.type
_entity_poly.pdbx_seq_one_letter_code
_entity_poly.pdbx_strand_id
1 'polypeptide(L)' 'MTTLDLSTLYAADGTARLARLDEYVATAVAAVPPGADATLTGPAPVWLYLRVAHALHGRCRRLVYTSPVSGDVPIFDHTP' A
#
# COMPACT_ATOMS: atom_id res chain seq x y z
N MET A 1 -10.14 7.88 -5.64
CA MET A 1 -9.57 6.55 -5.38
C MET A 1 -8.09 6.63 -5.70
N THR A 2 -7.22 6.43 -4.71
CA THR A 2 -5.77 6.59 -4.83
C THR A 2 -5.12 5.23 -5.04
N THR A 3 -4.47 5.02 -6.17
CA THR A 3 -3.75 3.77 -6.44
C THR A 3 -2.28 3.95 -6.12
N LEU A 4 -1.72 3.03 -5.33
CA LEU A 4 -0.31 2.98 -4.96
C LEU A 4 0.31 1.68 -5.49
N ASP A 5 1.18 1.81 -6.49
CA ASP A 5 2.04 0.73 -6.95
C ASP A 5 3.25 0.62 -6.00
N LEU A 6 3.33 -0.46 -5.21
CA LEU A 6 4.38 -0.64 -4.20
C LEU A 6 5.77 -0.84 -4.80
N SER A 7 5.88 -1.21 -6.09
CA SER A 7 7.18 -1.35 -6.76
C SER A 7 7.91 -0.01 -6.89
N THR A 8 7.15 1.09 -6.94
CA THR A 8 7.69 2.45 -7.04
C THR A 8 8.45 2.87 -5.77
N LEU A 9 8.13 2.29 -4.60
CA LEU A 9 8.74 2.65 -3.32
C LEU A 9 10.23 2.29 -3.24
N TYR A 10 10.67 1.30 -4.02
CA TYR A 10 12.05 0.81 -4.02
C TYR A 10 12.67 0.83 -5.43
N ALA A 11 12.07 1.55 -6.38
CA ALA A 11 12.52 1.58 -7.77
C ALA A 11 14.00 1.97 -7.93
N ALA A 12 14.50 2.87 -7.08
CA ALA A 12 15.90 3.30 -7.09
C ALA A 12 16.88 2.16 -6.76
N ASP A 13 16.48 1.20 -5.92
CA ASP A 13 17.31 0.08 -5.49
C ASP A 13 17.04 -1.20 -6.32
N GLY A 14 15.94 -1.25 -7.08
CA GLY A 14 15.47 -2.41 -7.83
C GLY A 14 14.97 -3.58 -6.96
N THR A 15 15.25 -3.58 -5.66
CA THR A 15 14.81 -4.59 -4.70
C THR A 15 14.45 -3.93 -3.37
N ALA A 16 13.28 -4.25 -2.82
CA ALA A 16 12.85 -3.75 -1.53
C ALA A 16 13.77 -4.25 -0.41
N ARG A 17 14.23 -3.34 0.46
CA ARG A 17 15.13 -3.65 1.58
C ARG A 17 14.44 -3.42 2.91
N LEU A 18 14.51 -4.40 3.81
CA LEU A 18 13.91 -4.27 5.15
C LEU A 18 14.50 -3.09 5.94
N ALA A 19 15.79 -2.78 5.73
CA ALA A 19 16.47 -1.65 6.35
C ALA A 19 15.87 -0.27 5.99
N ARG A 20 15.09 -0.19 4.90
CA ARG A 20 14.43 1.05 4.42
C ARG A 20 12.92 1.04 4.67
N LEU A 21 12.43 0.09 5.47
CA LEU A 21 10.99 -0.13 5.64
C LEU A 21 10.25 1.14 6.11
N ASP A 22 10.84 1.88 7.04
CA ASP A 22 10.22 3.11 7.56
C ASP A 22 10.10 4.20 6.48
N GLU A 23 11.06 4.30 5.56
CA GLU A 23 11.00 5.23 4.43
C GLU A 23 9.88 4.87 3.46
N TYR A 24 9.73 3.58 3.14
CA TYR A 24 8.65 3.10 2.27
C TYR A 24 7.28 3.38 2.88
N VAL A 25 7.13 3.15 4.19
CA VAL A 25 5.89 3.43 4.93
C VAL A 25 5.60 4.93 4.95
N ALA A 26 6.59 5.76 5.27
CA ALA A 26 6.42 7.22 5.29
C ALA A 26 5.98 7.75 3.91
N THR A 27 6.61 7.25 2.84
CA THR A 27 6.27 7.59 1.45
C THR A 27 4.84 7.17 1.12
N ALA A 28 4.44 5.95 1.45
CA ALA A 28 3.08 5.45 1.23
C ALA A 28 2.03 6.26 1.99
N VAL A 29 2.28 6.59 3.26
CA VAL A 29 1.36 7.39 4.09
C VAL A 29 1.23 8.83 3.55
N ALA A 30 2.34 9.43 3.11
CA ALA A 30 2.33 10.76 2.52
C ALA A 30 1.55 10.81 1.19
N ALA A 31 1.61 9.74 0.40
CA ALA A 31 0.91 9.63 -0.88
C ALA A 31 -0.62 9.46 -0.74
N VAL A 32 -1.12 9.06 0.44
CA VAL A 32 -2.54 8.78 0.64
C VAL A 32 -3.20 9.83 1.57
N PRO A 33 -4.18 10.61 1.06
CA PRO A 33 -4.93 11.57 1.88
C PRO A 33 -5.74 10.90 3.01
N PRO A 34 -6.08 11.64 4.09
CA PRO A 34 -6.93 11.10 5.15
C PRO A 34 -8.32 10.77 4.60
N GLY A 35 -8.89 9.64 5.00
CA GLY A 35 -10.24 9.22 4.60
C GLY A 35 -10.37 8.79 3.13
N ALA A 36 -9.27 8.68 2.39
CA ALA A 36 -9.31 8.24 1.01
C ALA A 36 -9.71 6.76 0.88
N ASP A 37 -10.25 6.41 -0.29
CA ASP A 37 -10.25 5.02 -0.77
C ASP A 37 -8.95 4.77 -1.49
N ALA A 38 -8.22 3.76 -1.07
CA ALA A 38 -6.91 3.43 -1.64
C ALA A 38 -6.85 2.00 -2.17
N THR A 39 -6.02 1.81 -3.19
CA THR A 39 -5.71 0.50 -3.78
C THR A 39 -4.22 0.27 -3.79
N LEU A 40 -3.77 -0.87 -3.26
CA LEU A 40 -2.38 -1.33 -3.36
C LEU A 40 -2.23 -2.28 -4.54
N THR A 41 -1.16 -2.12 -5.32
CA THR A 41 -0.86 -2.99 -6.45
C THR A 41 0.64 -3.04 -6.73
N GLY A 42 1.02 -3.75 -7.80
CA GLY A 42 2.39 -3.88 -8.28
C GLY A 42 3.21 -4.99 -7.62
N PRO A 43 4.34 -5.38 -8.20
CA PRO A 43 5.22 -6.36 -7.58
C PRO A 43 5.82 -5.77 -6.30
N ALA A 44 5.73 -6.50 -5.19
CA ALA A 44 6.42 -6.20 -3.95
C ALA A 44 6.40 -7.45 -3.05
N PRO A 45 7.37 -7.60 -2.13
CA PRO A 45 7.35 -8.69 -1.17
C PRO A 45 6.15 -8.56 -0.22
N VAL A 46 5.62 -9.70 0.22
CA VAL A 46 4.43 -9.77 1.08
C VAL A 46 4.57 -8.91 2.35
N TRP A 47 5.75 -8.87 2.97
CA TRP A 47 5.98 -8.08 4.17
C TRP A 47 5.79 -6.57 3.95
N LEU A 48 6.08 -6.05 2.74
CA LEU A 48 5.90 -4.64 2.42
C LEU A 48 4.42 -4.30 2.30
N TYR A 49 3.65 -5.18 1.62
CA TYR A 49 2.19 -5.08 1.56
C TYR A 49 1.57 -5.04 2.96
N LEU A 50 1.93 -5.99 3.83
CA LEU A 50 1.38 -6.05 5.19
C LEU A 50 1.70 -4.79 6.00
N ARG A 51 2.95 -4.31 5.94
CA ARG A 51 3.36 -3.14 6.70
C ARG A 51 2.71 -1.85 6.21
N VAL A 52 2.61 -1.66 4.89
CA VAL A 52 1.93 -0.49 4.28
C VAL A 52 0.44 -0.54 4.55
N ALA A 53 -0.21 -1.68 4.37
CA ALA A 53 -1.64 -1.83 4.65
C ALA A 53 -1.98 -1.52 6.13
N HIS A 54 -1.15 -2.01 7.06
CA HIS A 54 -1.32 -1.69 8.47
C HIS A 54 -1.17 -0.18 8.76
N ALA A 55 -0.16 0.48 8.18
CA ALA A 55 0.04 1.93 8.34
C ALA A 55 -1.12 2.75 7.75
N LEU A 56 -1.73 2.27 6.66
CA LEU A 56 -2.86 2.93 6.01
C LEU A 56 -4.21 2.64 6.70
N HIS A 57 -4.30 1.67 7.60
CA HIS A 57 -5.55 1.33 8.30
C HIS A 57 -6.12 2.50 9.12
N GLY A 58 -5.26 3.27 9.80
CA GLY A 58 -5.66 4.48 10.53
C GLY A 58 -5.78 5.73 9.65
N ARG A 59 -5.59 5.60 8.33
CA ARG A 59 -5.43 6.71 7.39
C ARG A 59 -6.54 6.74 6.35
N CYS A 60 -6.84 5.60 5.75
CA CYS A 60 -7.84 5.43 4.71
C CYS A 60 -9.18 5.01 5.31
N ARG A 61 -10.29 5.31 4.64
CA ARG A 61 -11.59 4.71 5.00
C ARG A 61 -11.76 3.30 4.44
N ARG A 62 -11.14 3.03 3.29
CA ARG A 62 -11.18 1.74 2.60
C ARG A 62 -9.84 1.46 1.93
N LEU A 63 -9.39 0.21 2.00
CA LEU A 63 -8.18 -0.25 1.33
C LEU A 63 -8.44 -1.56 0.60
N VAL A 64 -8.04 -1.61 -0.66
CA VAL A 64 -8.16 -2.77 -1.54
C VAL A 64 -6.75 -3.19 -2.01
N TYR A 65 -6.51 -4.48 -2.11
CA TYR A 65 -5.39 -5.03 -2.88
C TYR A 65 -5.90 -5.44 -4.26
N THR A 66 -5.14 -5.16 -5.33
CA THR A 66 -5.51 -5.65 -6.67
C THR A 66 -4.31 -6.25 -7.39
N SER A 67 -4.56 -7.36 -8.09
CA SER A 67 -3.58 -8.02 -8.96
C SER A 67 -4.26 -8.62 -10.19
N PRO A 68 -3.52 -8.90 -11.28
CA PRO A 68 -4.07 -9.52 -12.47
C PRO A 68 -4.75 -10.88 -12.23
N VAL A 69 -4.37 -11.58 -11.16
CA VAL A 69 -4.88 -12.93 -10.84
C VAL A 69 -6.06 -12.86 -9.88
N SER A 70 -5.96 -12.07 -8.82
CA SER A 70 -6.99 -12.00 -7.77
C SER A 70 -8.13 -11.05 -8.11
N GLY A 71 -7.91 -10.08 -9.01
CA GLY A 71 -8.73 -8.88 -9.07
C GLY A 71 -8.70 -8.12 -7.74
N ASP A 72 -9.76 -7.37 -7.47
CA ASP A 72 -9.91 -6.56 -6.27
C ASP A 72 -10.27 -7.41 -5.04
N VAL A 73 -9.40 -7.35 -4.04
CA VAL A 73 -9.56 -8.00 -2.74
C VAL A 73 -9.61 -6.92 -1.66
N PRO A 74 -10.76 -6.71 -1.00
CA PRO A 74 -10.84 -5.79 0.14
C PRO A 74 -9.89 -6.23 1.26
N ILE A 75 -9.04 -5.31 1.73
CA ILE A 75 -8.24 -5.52 2.95
C ILE A 75 -9.05 -5.06 4.16
N PHE A 76 -9.65 -3.88 4.08
CA PHE A 76 -10.61 -3.37 5.05
C PHE A 76 -11.54 -2.34 4.40
N ASP A 77 -12.72 -2.18 4.99
CA ASP A 77 -13.71 -1.16 4.60
C ASP A 77 -14.40 -0.64 5.86
N HIS A 78 -14.24 0.65 6.15
CA HIS A 78 -14.88 1.35 7.27
C HIS A 78 -16.06 2.21 6.77
N THR A 79 -16.59 1.92 5.59
CA THR A 79 -17.85 2.47 5.12
C THR A 79 -19.01 1.71 5.78
N PRO A 80 -19.84 2.35 6.63
CA PRO A 80 -20.97 1.70 7.30
C PRO A 80 -22.07 1.22 6.34
#